data_AF-A0A6N8IZH8-F1
#
_entry.id   AF-A0A6N8IZH8-F1
#
_cell.length_a   1.000
_cell.length_b   1.000
_cell.length_c   1.000
_cell.angle_alpha   90.00
_cell.angle_beta   90.00
_cell.angle_gamma   90.00
#
_symmetry.space_group_name_H-M   'P 1'
#
loop_
_entity.id
_entity.type
_entity.pdbx_description
1 polymer ?
#
loop_
_entity_poly.entity_id
_entity_poly.type
_entity_poly.pdbx_seq_one_letter_code
_entity_poly.pdbx_strand_id
1 'polypeptide(L)'
;MQPLLYHALWVAAALALIALASALIARRLRWSDLRRATAEQALDALARYSEWLALQRRTALFQGDRAAGSSPLAEVRRAQQACFPELAAALVPLLEVHARILDFLWQQQLLRTRDPEAWLESDHDARFMALWADQRLAVHGLAERLRRAAGEGLVDAEPESVFPA
;
A
#
# COMPACT_ATOMS: atom_id res chain seq x y z
N MET A 1 -10.71 -56.75 -29.64
CA MET A 1 -11.25 -55.74 -28.69
C MET A 1 -10.18 -55.04 -27.85
N GLN A 2 -8.98 -55.59 -27.67
CA GLN A 2 -7.87 -54.94 -26.94
C GLN A 2 -7.28 -53.64 -27.56
N PRO A 3 -7.17 -53.44 -28.89
CA PRO A 3 -6.54 -52.22 -29.42
C PRO A 3 -7.39 -50.95 -29.22
N LEU A 4 -8.73 -51.09 -29.18
CA LEU A 4 -9.63 -49.97 -28.93
C LEU A 4 -9.49 -49.42 -27.50
N LEU A 5 -9.32 -50.30 -26.52
CA LEU A 5 -9.10 -49.90 -25.12
C LEU A 5 -7.78 -49.16 -24.95
N TYR A 6 -6.72 -49.60 -25.65
CA TYR A 6 -5.42 -48.94 -25.63
C TYR A 6 -5.49 -47.50 -26.17
N HIS A 7 -6.13 -47.31 -27.33
CA HIS A 7 -6.30 -45.96 -27.90
C HIS A 7 -7.20 -45.07 -27.04
N ALA A 8 -8.28 -45.61 -26.48
CA ALA A 8 -9.16 -44.87 -25.56
C ALA A 8 -8.40 -44.38 -24.32
N LEU A 9 -7.52 -45.20 -23.75
CA LEU A 9 -6.73 -44.86 -22.57
C LEU A 9 -5.72 -43.74 -22.87
N TRP A 10 -5.07 -43.76 -24.05
CA TRP A 10 -4.19 -42.68 -24.49
C TRP A 10 -4.93 -41.35 -24.73
N VAL A 11 -6.11 -41.40 -25.36
CA VAL A 11 -6.94 -40.20 -25.53
C VAL A 11 -7.37 -39.64 -24.18
N ALA A 12 -7.80 -40.51 -23.25
CA ALA A 12 -8.16 -40.08 -21.90
C ALA A 12 -6.97 -39.46 -21.16
N ALA A 13 -5.77 -40.04 -21.26
CA ALA A 13 -4.56 -39.50 -20.67
C ALA A 13 -4.18 -38.13 -21.26
N ALA A 14 -4.26 -37.97 -22.58
CA ALA A 14 -4.00 -36.69 -23.24
C ALA A 14 -5.00 -35.60 -22.79
N LEU A 15 -6.28 -35.93 -22.72
CA LEU A 15 -7.32 -35.00 -22.24
C LEU A 15 -7.10 -34.62 -20.76
N ALA A 16 -6.74 -35.59 -19.91
CA ALA A 16 -6.42 -35.32 -18.51
C ALA A 16 -5.22 -34.38 -18.36
N LEU A 17 -4.18 -34.57 -19.18
CA LEU A 17 -3.00 -33.71 -19.19
C LEU A 17 -3.33 -32.28 -19.65
N ILE A 18 -4.15 -32.13 -20.70
CA ILE A 18 -4.62 -30.82 -21.17
C ILE A 18 -5.48 -30.12 -20.11
N ALA A 19 -6.37 -30.86 -19.44
CA ALA A 19 -7.21 -30.32 -18.38
C ALA A 19 -6.37 -29.84 -17.18
N LEU A 20 -5.37 -30.62 -16.78
CA LEU A 20 -4.44 -30.24 -15.71
C LEU A 20 -3.62 -28.99 -16.08
N ALA A 21 -3.06 -28.96 -17.30
CA ALA A 21 -2.30 -27.81 -17.79
C ALA A 21 -3.18 -26.55 -17.83
N SER A 22 -4.42 -26.66 -18.33
CA SER A 22 -5.37 -25.55 -18.38
C SER A 22 -5.75 -25.06 -16.98
N ALA A 23 -5.98 -25.96 -16.03
CA ALA A 23 -6.28 -25.60 -14.64
C ALA A 23 -5.11 -24.88 -13.96
N LEU A 24 -3.87 -25.32 -14.21
CA LEU A 24 -2.66 -24.67 -13.70
C LEU A 24 -2.48 -23.27 -14.29
N ILE A 25 -2.69 -23.10 -15.60
CA ILE A 25 -2.64 -21.80 -16.27
C ILE A 25 -3.72 -20.87 -15.72
N ALA A 26 -4.97 -21.33 -15.65
CA ALA A 26 -6.08 -20.54 -15.12
C ALA A 26 -5.84 -20.13 -13.66
N ARG A 27 -5.29 -21.03 -12.83
CA ARG A 27 -4.92 -20.72 -11.44
C ARG A 27 -3.82 -19.66 -11.37
N ARG A 28 -2.81 -19.74 -12.24
CA ARG A 28 -1.73 -18.74 -12.30
C ARG A 28 -2.25 -17.37 -12.74
N LEU A 29 -3.12 -17.32 -13.75
CA LEU A 29 -3.73 -16.07 -14.21
C LEU A 29 -4.57 -15.43 -13.11
N ARG A 30 -5.47 -16.20 -12.46
CA ARG A 30 -6.28 -15.70 -11.35
C ARG A 30 -5.44 -15.14 -10.20
N TRP A 31 -4.31 -15.79 -9.89
CA TRP A 31 -3.40 -15.27 -8.87
C TRP A 31 -2.72 -13.97 -9.32
N SER A 32 -2.27 -13.88 -10.57
CA SER A 32 -1.73 -12.63 -11.12
C SER A 32 -2.75 -11.49 -11.04
N ASP A 33 -4.00 -11.74 -11.42
CA ASP A 33 -5.07 -10.74 -11.38
C ASP A 33 -5.39 -10.30 -9.95
N LEU A 34 -5.44 -11.25 -9.00
CA LEU A 34 -5.62 -10.95 -7.59
C LEU A 34 -4.48 -10.08 -7.04
N ARG A 35 -3.22 -10.39 -7.40
CA ARG A 35 -2.07 -9.59 -6.98
C ARG A 35 -2.17 -8.16 -7.54
N ARG A 36 -2.53 -8.00 -8.81
CA ARG A 36 -2.71 -6.67 -9.43
C ARG A 36 -3.79 -5.86 -8.73
N ALA A 37 -4.99 -6.43 -8.57
CA ALA A 37 -6.08 -5.76 -7.85
C ALA A 37 -5.69 -5.38 -6.41
N THR A 38 -4.96 -6.25 -5.72
CA THR A 38 -4.47 -5.96 -4.35
C THR A 38 -3.42 -4.83 -4.34
N ALA A 39 -2.56 -4.76 -5.36
CA ALA A 39 -1.61 -3.65 -5.50
C ALA A 39 -2.31 -2.32 -5.80
N GLU A 40 -3.31 -2.30 -6.68
CA GLU A 40 -4.13 -1.11 -6.94
C GLU A 40 -4.79 -0.60 -5.65
N GLN A 41 -5.42 -1.50 -4.89
CA GLN A 41 -6.01 -1.16 -3.59
C GLN A 41 -4.99 -0.62 -2.59
N ALA A 42 -3.77 -1.19 -2.57
CA ALA A 42 -2.71 -0.71 -1.69
C ALA A 42 -2.14 0.65 -2.14
N LEU A 43 -2.04 0.91 -3.44
CA LEU A 43 -1.64 2.22 -3.98
C LEU A 43 -2.68 3.30 -3.66
N ASP A 44 -3.96 2.99 -3.86
CA ASP A 44 -5.06 3.88 -3.46
C ASP A 44 -5.04 4.15 -1.95
N ALA A 45 -4.85 3.12 -1.12
CA ALA A 45 -4.72 3.28 0.32
C ALA A 45 -3.49 4.14 0.73
N LEU A 46 -2.39 4.09 -0.03
CA LEU A 46 -1.23 4.97 0.19
C LEU A 46 -1.52 6.44 -0.17
N ALA A 47 -2.30 6.68 -1.23
CA ALA A 47 -2.76 8.02 -1.58
C ALA A 47 -3.68 8.58 -0.48
N ARG A 48 -4.72 7.82 -0.10
CA ARG A 48 -5.62 8.15 1.01
C ARG A 48 -4.90 8.34 2.34
N TYR A 49 -3.83 7.58 2.60
CA TYR A 49 -3.00 7.76 3.77
C TYR A 49 -2.32 9.13 3.80
N SER A 50 -1.79 9.58 2.67
CA SER A 50 -1.14 10.90 2.58
C SER A 50 -2.15 12.03 2.78
N GLU A 51 -3.33 11.92 2.17
CA GLU A 51 -4.44 12.86 2.38
C GLU A 51 -4.91 12.91 3.84
N TRP A 52 -5.09 11.73 4.45
CA TRP A 52 -5.46 11.62 5.86
C TRP A 52 -4.43 12.33 6.75
N LEU A 53 -3.14 12.17 6.49
CA LEU A 53 -2.07 12.79 7.27
C LEU A 53 -2.06 14.32 7.09
N ALA A 54 -2.31 14.81 5.87
CA ALA A 54 -2.47 16.23 5.59
C ALA A 54 -3.69 16.82 6.33
N LEU A 55 -4.79 16.05 6.42
CA LEU A 55 -5.98 16.44 7.18
C LEU A 55 -5.68 16.52 8.69
N GLN A 56 -4.92 15.57 9.25
CA GLN A 56 -4.54 15.60 10.67
C GLN A 56 -3.79 16.88 11.04
N ARG A 57 -2.90 17.39 10.17
CA ARG A 57 -2.22 18.69 10.39
C ARG A 57 -3.20 19.87 10.40
N ARG A 58 -4.19 19.88 9.52
CA ARG A 58 -5.17 20.96 9.39
C ARG A 58 -6.24 20.94 10.48
N THR A 59 -6.43 19.80 11.14
CA THR A 59 -7.49 19.63 12.13
C THR A 59 -7.12 20.34 13.43
N ALA A 60 -8.08 21.05 14.01
CA ALA A 60 -7.87 21.79 15.25
C ALA A 60 -7.53 20.89 16.44
N LEU A 61 -7.95 19.62 16.45
CA LEU A 61 -7.57 18.63 17.45
C LEU A 61 -7.03 17.40 16.71
N PHE A 62 -5.79 17.03 17.00
CA PHE A 62 -5.22 15.80 16.47
C PHE A 62 -5.91 14.62 17.14
N GLN A 63 -6.47 13.74 16.32
CA GLN A 63 -7.26 12.61 16.79
C GLN A 63 -6.45 11.30 16.84
N GLY A 64 -5.26 11.32 16.20
CA GLY A 64 -4.41 10.16 16.03
C GLY A 64 -5.11 9.00 15.35
N ASP A 65 -4.57 7.79 15.54
CA ASP A 65 -5.12 6.55 14.97
C ASP A 65 -6.37 6.03 15.70
N ARG A 66 -6.81 6.69 16.78
CA ARG A 66 -7.93 6.22 17.63
C ARG A 66 -9.30 6.73 17.19
N ALA A 67 -9.36 7.73 16.30
CA ALA A 67 -10.63 8.14 15.72
C ALA A 67 -11.24 7.01 14.87
N ALA A 68 -12.57 6.99 14.77
CA ALA A 68 -13.37 5.89 14.22
C ALA A 68 -13.03 5.46 12.77
N GLY A 69 -12.13 6.15 12.07
CA GLY A 69 -11.51 5.69 10.84
C GLY A 69 -10.08 5.21 11.10
N SER A 70 -9.87 3.89 11.12
CA SER A 70 -8.51 3.32 11.16
C SER A 70 -7.66 3.92 10.04
N SER A 71 -6.42 4.32 10.35
CA SER A 71 -5.46 4.84 9.37
C SER A 71 -5.45 3.97 8.09
N PRO A 72 -5.54 4.55 6.88
CA PRO A 72 -5.47 3.80 5.62
C PRO A 72 -4.20 2.94 5.50
N LEU A 73 -3.16 3.24 6.28
CA LEU A 73 -1.94 2.44 6.38
C LEU A 73 -2.21 0.99 6.87
N ALA A 74 -3.27 0.77 7.63
CA ALA A 74 -3.69 -0.57 8.04
C ALA A 74 -4.20 -1.41 6.85
N GLU A 75 -4.79 -0.78 5.83
CA GLU A 75 -5.17 -1.45 4.57
C GLU A 75 -3.93 -1.82 3.77
N VAL A 76 -2.95 -0.90 3.64
CA VAL A 76 -1.66 -1.17 2.99
C VAL A 76 -0.96 -2.36 3.64
N ARG A 77 -0.94 -2.42 4.97
CA ARG A 77 -0.35 -3.56 5.71
C ARG A 77 -1.10 -4.87 5.45
N ARG A 78 -2.44 -4.86 5.40
CA ARG A 78 -3.24 -6.04 5.08
C ARG A 78 -2.95 -6.55 3.66
N ALA A 79 -2.91 -5.63 2.69
CA ALA A 79 -2.57 -5.96 1.30
C ALA A 79 -1.14 -6.53 1.18
N GLN A 80 -0.18 -5.94 1.90
CA GLN A 80 1.19 -6.41 2.00
C GLN A 80 1.25 -7.86 2.54
N GLN A 81 0.58 -8.14 3.66
CA GLN A 81 0.57 -9.47 4.26
C GLN A 81 -0.11 -10.52 3.37
N ALA A 82 -1.15 -10.14 2.63
CA ALA A 82 -1.92 -11.06 1.81
C ALA A 82 -1.22 -11.44 0.49
N CYS A 83 -0.62 -10.47 -0.20
CA CYS A 83 -0.12 -10.67 -1.57
C CYS A 83 1.35 -10.31 -1.80
N PHE A 84 1.99 -9.60 -0.86
CA PHE A 84 3.35 -9.06 -1.02
C PHE A 84 4.21 -9.21 0.26
N PRO A 85 4.39 -10.43 0.80
CA PRO A 85 5.21 -10.65 1.99
C PRO A 85 6.64 -10.12 1.83
N GLU A 86 7.19 -10.12 0.61
CA GLU A 86 8.52 -9.59 0.28
C GLU A 86 8.68 -8.09 0.54
N LEU A 87 7.58 -7.33 0.62
CA LEU A 87 7.60 -5.89 0.87
C LEU A 87 7.61 -5.52 2.35
N ALA A 88 7.62 -6.49 3.27
CA ALA A 88 7.60 -6.22 4.72
C ALA A 88 8.72 -5.26 5.14
N ALA A 89 9.96 -5.50 4.68
CA ALA A 89 11.10 -4.63 5.00
C ALA A 89 10.97 -3.22 4.37
N ALA A 90 10.32 -3.11 3.21
CA ALA A 90 10.09 -1.82 2.55
C ALA A 90 9.01 -0.98 3.24
N LEU A 91 8.12 -1.62 4.01
CA LEU A 91 7.07 -0.94 4.78
C LEU A 91 7.62 -0.32 6.08
N VAL A 92 8.71 -0.84 6.63
CA VAL A 92 9.29 -0.37 7.91
C VAL A 92 9.62 1.12 7.91
N PRO A 93 10.35 1.69 6.93
CA PRO A 93 10.65 3.12 6.92
C PRO A 93 9.40 4.00 6.92
N LEU A 94 8.34 3.56 6.23
CA LEU A 94 7.08 4.29 6.22
C LEU A 94 6.41 4.28 7.60
N LEU A 95 6.43 3.15 8.31
CA LEU A 95 5.88 3.03 9.66
C LEU A 95 6.68 3.86 10.68
N GLU A 96 8.00 3.91 10.54
CA GLU A 96 8.87 4.74 11.40
C GLU A 96 8.60 6.23 11.19
N VAL A 97 8.52 6.68 9.93
CA VAL A 97 8.16 8.08 9.62
C VAL A 97 6.75 8.39 10.13
N HIS A 98 5.80 7.49 9.93
CA HIS A 98 4.43 7.63 10.43
C HIS A 98 4.42 7.87 11.94
N ALA A 99 5.11 7.02 12.72
CA ALA A 99 5.20 7.16 14.17
C ALA A 99 5.82 8.51 14.58
N ARG A 100 6.90 8.94 13.90
CA ARG A 100 7.53 10.25 14.15
C ARG A 100 6.58 11.42 13.89
N ILE A 101 5.77 11.34 12.83
CA ILE A 101 4.79 12.40 12.51
C ILE A 101 3.68 12.43 13.54
N LEU A 102 3.13 11.27 13.96
CA LEU A 102 2.10 11.24 14.99
C LEU A 102 2.60 11.80 16.32
N ASP A 103 3.81 11.43 16.74
CA ASP A 103 4.43 11.97 17.95
C ASP A 103 4.64 13.50 17.84
N PHE A 104 5.15 13.97 16.70
CA PHE A 104 5.31 15.39 16.44
C PHE A 104 3.97 16.15 16.53
N LEU A 105 2.92 15.68 15.86
CA LEU A 105 1.60 16.31 15.88
C LEU A 105 1.01 16.34 17.29
N TRP A 106 1.19 15.27 18.06
CA TRP A 106 0.78 15.22 19.46
C TRP A 106 1.53 16.24 20.32
N GLN A 107 2.85 16.34 20.18
CA GLN A 107 3.68 17.32 20.89
C GLN A 107 3.28 18.76 20.54
N GLN A 108 3.00 19.04 19.26
CA GLN A 108 2.54 20.36 18.81
C GLN A 108 1.18 20.72 19.41
N GLN A 109 0.23 19.77 19.47
CA GLN A 109 -1.04 20.00 20.14
C GLN A 109 -0.84 20.32 21.62
N LEU A 110 0.01 19.56 22.31
CA LEU A 110 0.30 19.76 23.72
C LEU A 110 0.94 21.13 23.98
N LEU A 111 1.90 21.53 23.16
CA LEU A 111 2.57 22.82 23.25
C LEU A 111 1.57 23.95 23.03
N ARG A 112 0.77 23.89 21.95
CA ARG A 112 -0.26 24.90 21.67
C ARG A 112 -1.29 25.05 22.80
N THR A 113 -1.63 23.98 23.51
CA THR A 113 -2.57 24.04 24.64
C THR A 113 -1.93 24.57 25.93
N ARG A 114 -0.64 24.29 26.17
CA ARG A 114 0.04 24.67 27.42
C ARG A 114 0.72 26.04 27.35
N ASP A 115 1.35 26.34 26.23
CA ASP A 115 2.15 27.53 26.00
C ASP A 115 2.02 27.97 24.52
N PRO A 116 0.98 28.74 24.18
CA PRO A 116 0.71 29.16 22.81
C PRO A 116 1.75 30.16 22.29
N GLU A 117 2.41 30.93 23.16
CA GLU A 117 3.45 31.88 22.77
C GLU A 117 4.70 31.13 22.31
N ALA A 118 5.18 30.17 23.11
CA ALA A 118 6.29 29.31 22.71
C ALA A 118 5.97 28.46 21.46
N TRP A 119 4.69 28.10 21.25
CA TRP A 119 4.26 27.43 20.03
C TRP A 119 4.42 28.32 18.79
N LEU A 120 3.99 29.58 18.86
CA LEU A 120 4.10 30.54 17.75
C LEU A 120 5.55 30.87 17.39
N GLU A 121 6.44 30.90 18.39
CA GLU A 121 7.87 31.14 18.21
C GLU A 121 8.63 29.89 17.71
N SER A 122 8.01 28.71 17.79
CA SER A 122 8.64 27.46 17.37
C SER A 122 8.68 27.31 15.84
N ASP A 123 9.78 26.75 15.32
CA ASP A 123 9.93 26.40 13.90
C ASP A 123 9.18 25.09 13.53
N HIS A 124 7.94 24.98 13.98
CA HIS A 124 7.12 23.78 13.83
C HIS A 124 6.81 23.48 12.36
N ASP A 125 6.64 24.51 11.52
CA ASP A 125 6.35 24.32 10.11
C ASP A 125 7.53 23.72 9.33
N ALA A 126 8.76 24.23 9.50
CA ALA A 126 9.92 23.65 8.80
C ALA A 126 10.19 22.21 9.26
N ARG A 127 10.07 21.95 10.57
CA ARG A 127 10.20 20.59 11.13
C ARG A 127 9.14 19.63 10.58
N PHE A 128 7.89 20.09 10.45
CA PHE A 128 6.84 19.29 9.82
C PHE A 128 7.16 19.03 8.34
N MET A 129 7.58 20.05 7.59
CA MET A 129 7.90 19.90 6.17
C MET A 129 9.07 18.94 5.92
N ALA A 130 10.06 18.88 6.82
CA ALA A 130 11.12 17.88 6.77
C ALA A 130 10.57 16.46 6.96
N LEU A 131 9.72 16.24 7.98
CA LEU A 131 9.06 14.94 8.19
C LEU A 131 8.13 14.56 7.02
N TRP A 132 7.47 15.55 6.42
CA TRP A 132 6.62 15.36 5.25
C TRP A 132 7.42 14.92 4.02
N ALA A 133 8.61 15.50 3.81
CA ALA A 133 9.52 15.08 2.75
C ALA A 133 9.98 13.63 2.95
N ASP A 134 10.37 13.24 4.17
CA ASP A 134 10.70 11.86 4.53
C ASP A 134 9.53 10.91 4.23
N GLN A 135 8.30 11.32 4.58
CA GLN A 135 7.09 10.52 4.34
C GLN A 135 6.86 10.32 2.85
N ARG A 136 6.99 11.38 2.04
CA ARG A 136 6.79 11.29 0.60
C ARG A 136 7.82 10.35 -0.03
N LEU A 137 9.08 10.45 0.38
CA LEU A 137 10.14 9.54 -0.09
C LEU A 137 9.82 8.09 0.25
N ALA A 138 9.39 7.82 1.50
CA ALA A 138 9.02 6.47 1.92
C ALA A 138 7.81 5.93 1.16
N VAL A 139 6.76 6.75 0.95
CA VAL A 139 5.57 6.37 0.18
C VAL A 139 5.92 6.08 -1.28
N HIS A 140 6.67 6.96 -1.94
CA HIS A 140 7.09 6.75 -3.34
C HIS A 140 7.95 5.49 -3.46
N GLY A 141 8.91 5.30 -2.55
CA GLY A 141 9.76 4.12 -2.53
C GLY A 141 8.97 2.82 -2.36
N LEU A 142 7.94 2.82 -1.52
CA LEU A 142 7.06 1.66 -1.34
C LEU A 142 6.15 1.44 -2.55
N ALA A 143 5.54 2.50 -3.09
CA ALA A 143 4.68 2.45 -4.28
C ALA A 143 5.42 1.88 -5.49
N GLU A 144 6.65 2.32 -5.72
CA GLU A 144 7.52 1.82 -6.79
C GLU A 144 7.84 0.32 -6.64
N ARG A 145 8.14 -0.13 -5.42
CA ARG A 145 8.38 -1.55 -5.16
C ARG A 145 7.11 -2.38 -5.31
N LEU A 146 5.96 -1.83 -4.93
CA LEU A 146 4.66 -2.48 -5.07
C LEU A 146 4.27 -2.64 -6.54
N ARG A 147 4.45 -1.60 -7.37
CA ARG A 147 4.26 -1.67 -8.83
C ARG A 147 5.14 -2.77 -9.44
N ARG A 148 6.44 -2.76 -9.12
CA ARG A 148 7.38 -3.80 -9.58
C ARG A 148 6.98 -5.21 -9.13
N ALA A 149 6.53 -5.37 -7.89
CA ALA A 149 6.11 -6.67 -7.35
C ALA A 149 4.78 -7.18 -7.95
N ALA A 150 3.91 -6.28 -8.41
CA ALA A 150 2.66 -6.64 -9.08
C ALA A 150 2.82 -6.90 -10.60
N GLY A 151 3.98 -6.54 -11.16
CA GLY A 151 4.36 -6.72 -12.56
C GLY A 151 4.16 -5.46 -13.41
N GLU A 152 4.91 -5.35 -14.51
CA GLU A 152 5.01 -4.18 -15.43
C GLU A 152 3.68 -3.70 -16.08
N GLY A 153 2.53 -4.30 -15.74
CA GLY A 153 1.24 -4.02 -16.36
C GLY A 153 0.27 -3.16 -15.53
N LEU A 154 0.69 -2.64 -14.36
CA LEU A 154 -0.04 -1.57 -13.69
C LEU A 154 0.16 -0.31 -14.53
N VAL A 155 -0.74 -0.10 -15.49
CA VAL A 155 -0.78 1.08 -16.35
C VAL A 155 -0.65 2.32 -15.46
N ASP A 156 0.38 3.12 -15.74
CA ASP A 156 0.56 4.44 -15.15
C ASP A 156 -0.71 5.26 -15.39
N ALA A 157 -1.61 5.29 -14.39
CA ALA A 157 -2.43 6.47 -14.19
C ALA A 157 -1.42 7.58 -13.87
N GLU A 158 -1.10 8.39 -14.88
CA GLU A 158 -0.05 9.40 -14.83
C GLU A 158 -0.12 10.19 -13.50
N PRO A 159 0.99 10.27 -12.75
CA PRO A 159 1.03 10.96 -11.46
C PRO A 159 0.79 12.48 -11.54
N GLU A 160 0.69 13.04 -12.75
CA GLU A 160 0.52 14.48 -13.00
C GLU A 160 -0.92 14.97 -12.78
N SER A 161 -1.92 14.08 -12.75
CA SER A 161 -3.32 14.46 -12.54
C SER A 161 -3.73 14.60 -11.06
N VAL A 162 -2.91 14.14 -10.12
CA VAL A 162 -3.24 14.06 -8.68
C VAL A 162 -2.53 15.13 -7.84
N PHE A 163 -1.48 15.76 -8.35
CA PHE A 163 -0.80 16.87 -7.66
C PHE A 163 -0.83 18.14 -8.53
N PRO A 164 -1.81 19.04 -8.34
CA PRO A 164 -1.65 20.39 -8.89
C PRO A 164 -0.45 21.06 -8.20
N ALA A 165 0.36 21.74 -9.01
CA ALA A 165 1.49 22.55 -8.59
C ALA A 165 1.09 23.67 -7.60
#